data_AF-A0A0V0HZ28-F1
#
_entry.id   AF-A0A0V0HZ28-F1
#
_cell.length_a   1.000
_cell.length_b   1.000
_cell.length_c   1.000
_cell.angle_alpha   90.00
_cell.angle_beta   90.00
_cell.angle_gamma   90.00
#
_symmetry.space_group_name_H-M   'P 1'
#
loop_
_entity.id
_entity.type
_entity.pdbx_description
1 polymer ?
#
loop_
_entity_poly.entity_id
_entity_poly.type
_entity_poly.pdbx_seq_one_letter_code
_entity_poly.pdbx_strand_id
1 'polypeptide(L)'
;MIRGLQLVCNREEAVKAHLQEKPDIFKLAYLWSHDESEDCEVNDEYVLDGLQPHPNLKKLVVVNYLRTRFPSWFSEVLLPNLVELKLSGCRKRKEIPSLGQLKLFRHLELIGFHELECIGPTFYGVEVNKNANIQVFPFLKELVLWNMPRLTEWKEMQLLSTGNDGRDRVGVRMFPGLEKLRISNCPLLKSIPNQFEMLRELSIHGNQILEFGIEVLLLKH
;
A
#
# COMPACT_ATOMS: atom_id res chain seq x y z
N MET A 1 1.80 8.83 -18.63
CA MET A 1 1.56 7.37 -18.55
C MET A 1 2.60 6.69 -19.42
N ILE A 2 3.27 5.66 -18.92
CA ILE A 2 4.29 4.89 -19.61
C ILE A 2 3.82 3.43 -19.66
N ARG A 3 3.82 2.83 -20.85
CA ARG A 3 3.32 1.49 -21.13
C ARG A 3 4.42 0.67 -21.81
N GLY A 4 4.21 -0.65 -21.89
CA GLY A 4 5.14 -1.53 -22.58
C GLY A 4 6.46 -1.70 -21.82
N LEU A 5 6.44 -1.52 -20.49
CA LEU A 5 7.65 -1.55 -19.67
C LEU A 5 8.32 -2.93 -19.64
N GLN A 6 7.58 -3.99 -19.98
CA GLN A 6 8.14 -5.33 -20.20
C GLN A 6 9.12 -5.40 -21.38
N LEU A 7 9.07 -4.43 -22.31
CA LEU A 7 9.97 -4.35 -23.47
C LEU A 7 11.26 -3.59 -23.16
N VAL A 8 11.38 -2.98 -21.98
CA VAL A 8 12.58 -2.24 -21.57
C VAL A 8 13.59 -3.23 -21.01
N CYS A 9 14.75 -3.32 -21.65
CA CYS A 9 15.71 -4.39 -21.37
C CYS A 9 16.41 -4.26 -20.02
N ASN A 10 16.64 -3.03 -19.52
CA ASN A 10 17.44 -2.80 -18.32
C ASN A 10 17.18 -1.40 -17.72
N ARG A 11 17.90 -1.11 -16.62
CA ARG A 11 17.85 0.16 -15.90
C ARG A 11 18.36 1.32 -16.76
N GLU A 12 19.40 1.10 -17.56
CA GLU A 12 20.07 2.13 -18.36
C GLU A 12 19.12 2.68 -19.43
N GLU A 13 18.35 1.83 -20.10
CA GLU A 13 17.30 2.24 -21.04
C GLU A 13 16.17 3.00 -20.33
N ALA A 14 15.78 2.55 -19.13
CA ALA A 14 14.74 3.20 -18.35
C ALA A 14 15.15 4.62 -17.90
N VAL A 15 16.41 4.83 -17.52
CA VAL A 15 16.95 6.13 -17.08
C VAL A 15 16.87 7.19 -18.19
N LYS A 16 16.93 6.79 -19.47
CA LYS A 16 16.78 7.71 -20.62
C LYS A 16 15.41 8.39 -20.69
N ALA A 17 14.44 7.97 -19.87
CA ALA A 17 13.19 8.70 -19.72
C ALA A 17 13.38 10.07 -19.02
N HIS A 18 14.49 10.28 -18.30
CA HIS A 18 14.83 11.51 -17.57
C HIS A 18 13.67 12.02 -16.71
N LEU A 19 12.95 11.13 -16.03
CA LEU A 19 11.74 11.49 -15.27
C LEU A 19 12.03 12.37 -14.06
N GLN A 20 13.24 12.27 -13.50
CA GLN A 20 13.71 13.15 -12.43
C GLN A 20 13.93 14.59 -12.87
N GLU A 21 14.13 14.84 -14.16
CA GLU A 21 14.42 16.17 -14.71
C GLU A 21 13.14 16.88 -15.18
N LYS A 22 11.96 16.30 -14.93
CA LYS A 22 10.66 16.78 -15.42
C LYS A 22 9.79 17.28 -14.24
N PRO A 23 10.00 18.52 -13.76
CA PRO A 23 9.33 19.05 -12.57
C PRO A 23 7.81 19.22 -12.71
N ASP A 24 7.32 19.30 -13.95
CA ASP A 24 5.90 19.50 -14.27
C ASP A 24 5.08 18.19 -14.24
N ILE A 25 5.73 17.05 -13.99
CA ILE A 25 5.05 15.75 -13.89
C ILE A 25 4.59 15.51 -12.45
N PHE A 26 3.30 15.73 -12.22
CA PHE A 26 2.65 15.49 -10.93
C PHE A 26 1.94 14.12 -10.85
N LYS A 27 1.75 13.44 -11.98
CA LYS A 27 1.03 12.15 -12.05
C LYS A 27 1.74 11.19 -12.99
N LEU A 28 2.04 9.99 -12.52
CA LEU A 28 2.65 8.92 -13.31
C LEU A 28 1.88 7.62 -13.18
N ALA A 29 1.90 6.87 -14.27
CA ALA A 29 1.34 5.54 -14.34
C ALA A 29 2.32 4.66 -15.11
N TYR A 30 2.79 3.60 -14.47
CA TYR A 30 3.68 2.58 -15.02
C TYR A 30 2.86 1.32 -15.28
N LEU A 31 2.78 0.89 -16.53
CA LEU A 31 1.94 -0.22 -16.96
C LEU A 31 2.79 -1.29 -17.63
N TRP A 32 2.80 -2.46 -17.02
CA TRP A 32 3.27 -3.70 -17.62
C TRP A 32 2.12 -4.45 -18.27
N SER A 33 2.43 -5.16 -19.35
CA SER A 33 1.49 -6.04 -20.05
C SER A 33 2.11 -7.43 -20.23
N HIS A 34 2.52 -8.02 -19.10
CA HIS A 34 2.98 -9.40 -19.06
C HIS A 34 1.81 -10.34 -19.35
N ASP A 35 2.00 -11.29 -20.27
CA ASP A 35 1.13 -12.45 -20.40
C ASP A 35 1.47 -13.46 -19.29
N GLU A 36 0.45 -14.17 -18.79
CA GLU A 36 0.58 -15.04 -17.61
C GLU A 36 1.58 -16.20 -17.80
N SER A 37 1.93 -16.50 -19.05
CA SER A 37 2.78 -17.62 -19.47
C SER A 37 4.27 -17.30 -19.59
N GLU A 38 4.69 -16.04 -19.50
CA GLU A 38 6.08 -15.70 -19.76
C GLU A 38 6.91 -15.67 -18.46
N ASP A 39 7.67 -16.75 -18.24
CA ASP A 39 8.91 -16.72 -17.45
C ASP A 39 10.00 -15.98 -18.24
N CYS A 40 9.73 -14.76 -18.69
CA CYS A 40 10.79 -13.92 -19.24
C CYS A 40 11.78 -13.60 -18.11
N GLU A 41 13.06 -13.45 -18.46
CA GLU A 41 14.12 -12.92 -17.59
C GLU A 41 13.83 -11.44 -17.31
N VAL A 42 12.75 -11.18 -16.57
CA VAL A 42 12.13 -9.87 -16.51
C VAL A 42 12.94 -8.95 -15.59
N ASN A 43 13.49 -7.89 -16.15
CA ASN A 43 14.25 -6.87 -15.41
C ASN A 43 13.36 -5.78 -14.81
N ASP A 44 12.04 -6.02 -14.61
CA ASP A 44 11.10 -4.98 -14.15
C ASP A 44 11.58 -4.24 -12.90
N GLU A 45 12.26 -4.92 -11.98
CA GLU A 45 12.80 -4.29 -10.77
C GLU A 45 13.83 -3.22 -11.13
N TYR A 46 14.78 -3.57 -12.00
CA TYR A 46 15.80 -2.65 -12.50
C TYR A 46 15.22 -1.56 -13.39
N VAL A 47 14.22 -1.89 -14.22
CA VAL A 47 13.50 -0.92 -15.05
C VAL A 47 12.77 0.08 -14.17
N LEU A 48 12.00 -0.38 -13.18
CA LEU A 48 11.26 0.48 -12.27
C LEU A 48 12.23 1.32 -11.42
N ASP A 49 13.38 0.78 -11.00
CA ASP A 49 14.42 1.54 -10.30
C ASP A 49 15.04 2.65 -11.16
N GLY A 50 15.18 2.42 -12.48
CA GLY A 50 15.61 3.45 -13.43
C GLY A 50 14.56 4.53 -13.74
N LEU A 51 13.28 4.26 -13.46
CA LEU A 51 12.16 5.20 -13.67
C LEU A 51 11.89 6.07 -12.43
N GLN A 52 12.94 6.55 -11.77
CA GLN A 52 12.77 7.44 -10.63
C GLN A 52 12.05 8.73 -11.06
N PRO A 53 10.90 9.07 -10.47
CA PRO A 53 10.17 10.28 -10.82
C PRO A 53 10.76 11.52 -10.13
N HIS A 54 10.39 12.71 -10.62
CA HIS A 54 10.68 13.96 -9.93
C HIS A 54 9.99 13.99 -8.54
N PRO A 55 10.61 14.57 -7.49
CA PRO A 55 10.00 14.72 -6.15
C PRO A 55 8.68 15.49 -6.07
N ASN A 56 8.22 16.09 -7.18
CA ASN A 56 6.94 16.81 -7.27
C ASN A 56 5.76 15.85 -7.51
N LEU A 57 6.04 14.56 -7.74
CA LEU A 57 5.02 13.58 -8.02
C LEU A 57 4.00 13.50 -6.88
N LYS A 58 2.72 13.66 -7.22
CA LYS A 58 1.58 13.59 -6.29
C LYS A 58 0.80 12.28 -6.41
N LYS A 59 0.77 11.69 -7.61
CA LYS A 59 0.05 10.44 -7.88
C LYS A 59 0.92 9.45 -8.61
N LEU A 60 0.99 8.23 -8.07
CA LEU A 60 1.65 7.10 -8.71
C LEU A 60 0.66 5.94 -8.92
N VAL A 61 0.66 5.39 -10.12
CA VAL A 61 -0.08 4.16 -10.45
C VAL A 61 0.91 3.14 -10.99
N VAL A 62 0.90 1.92 -10.44
CA VAL A 62 1.73 0.81 -10.90
C VAL A 62 0.82 -0.38 -11.19
N VAL A 63 0.85 -0.87 -12.43
CA VAL A 63 -0.04 -1.94 -12.91
C VAL A 63 0.78 -3.11 -13.45
N ASN A 64 0.44 -4.31 -13.00
CA ASN A 64 1.03 -5.60 -13.40
C ASN A 64 2.55 -5.69 -13.19
N TYR A 65 3.09 -5.00 -12.19
CA TYR A 65 4.48 -5.18 -11.77
C TYR A 65 4.65 -6.51 -11.03
N LEU A 66 5.37 -7.46 -11.63
CA LEU A 66 5.41 -8.86 -11.17
C LEU A 66 6.56 -9.18 -10.19
N ARG A 67 7.49 -8.26 -9.95
CA ARG A 67 8.65 -8.49 -9.06
C ARG A 67 8.28 -8.24 -7.60
N THR A 68 9.04 -8.74 -6.64
CA THR A 68 8.69 -8.64 -5.21
C THR A 68 9.18 -7.35 -4.57
N ARG A 69 10.31 -6.81 -5.02
CA ARG A 69 10.94 -5.61 -4.43
C ARG A 69 10.40 -4.34 -5.05
N PHE A 70 10.25 -3.29 -4.24
CA PHE A 70 10.00 -1.94 -4.74
C PHE A 70 11.33 -1.22 -4.98
N PRO A 71 11.36 -0.24 -5.90
CA PRO A 71 12.60 0.44 -6.25
C PRO A 71 13.12 1.25 -5.07
N SER A 72 14.42 1.51 -5.06
CA SER A 72 15.10 2.23 -3.98
C SER A 72 14.54 3.64 -3.75
N TRP A 73 13.99 4.24 -4.81
CA TRP A 73 13.40 5.57 -4.76
C TRP A 73 11.99 5.63 -4.15
N PHE A 74 11.35 4.49 -3.88
CA PHE A 74 10.01 4.45 -3.31
C PHE A 74 10.03 4.64 -1.79
N SER A 75 10.40 5.85 -1.35
CA SER A 75 10.52 6.24 0.06
C SER A 75 10.01 7.66 0.31
N GLU A 76 9.71 7.99 1.56
CA GLU A 76 9.26 9.34 1.96
C GLU A 76 10.28 10.42 1.56
N VAL A 77 11.58 10.11 1.68
CA VAL A 77 12.67 11.05 1.39
C VAL A 77 12.68 11.45 -0.10
N LEU A 78 12.42 10.49 -0.99
CA LEU A 78 12.52 10.68 -2.43
C LEU A 78 11.19 11.02 -3.10
N LEU A 79 10.07 10.72 -2.44
CA LEU A 79 8.71 11.06 -2.87
C LEU A 79 7.97 11.88 -1.79
N PRO A 80 8.50 13.04 -1.37
CA PRO A 80 7.95 13.79 -0.25
C PRO A 80 6.53 14.30 -0.50
N ASN A 81 6.15 14.47 -1.78
CA ASN A 81 4.87 15.03 -2.20
C ASN A 81 3.83 13.98 -2.62
N LEU A 82 4.09 12.68 -2.43
CA LEU A 82 3.18 11.63 -2.86
C LEU A 82 1.91 11.61 -2.00
N VAL A 83 0.76 11.76 -2.66
CA VAL A 83 -0.57 11.86 -2.05
C VAL A 83 -1.41 10.63 -2.37
N GLU A 84 -1.28 10.07 -3.58
CA GLU A 84 -2.10 8.96 -4.06
C GLU A 84 -1.24 7.84 -4.63
N LEU A 85 -1.52 6.59 -4.24
CA LEU A 85 -0.94 5.40 -4.84
C LEU A 85 -2.03 4.43 -5.26
N LYS A 86 -1.83 3.83 -6.43
CA LYS A 86 -2.56 2.63 -6.85
C LYS A 86 -1.58 1.55 -7.24
N LEU A 87 -1.65 0.41 -6.56
CA LEU A 87 -0.95 -0.81 -6.94
C LEU A 87 -1.99 -1.82 -7.45
N SER A 88 -1.86 -2.24 -8.70
CA SER A 88 -2.84 -3.12 -9.35
C SER A 88 -2.17 -4.31 -10.02
N GLY A 89 -2.80 -5.48 -9.97
CA GLY A 89 -2.33 -6.67 -10.69
C GLY A 89 -1.06 -7.28 -10.13
N CYS A 90 -0.79 -7.08 -8.84
CA CYS A 90 0.35 -7.64 -8.11
C CYS A 90 0.11 -9.11 -7.72
N ARG A 91 -0.26 -9.96 -8.68
CA ARG A 91 -0.90 -11.25 -8.41
C ARG A 91 -0.02 -12.22 -7.62
N LYS A 92 1.26 -12.35 -7.98
CA LYS A 92 2.23 -13.29 -7.37
C LYS A 92 2.82 -12.79 -6.03
N ARG A 93 2.35 -11.66 -5.49
CA ARG A 93 2.94 -11.04 -4.29
C ARG A 93 2.28 -11.51 -3.01
N LYS A 94 3.13 -11.89 -2.05
CA LYS A 94 2.74 -12.26 -0.69
C LYS A 94 2.85 -11.10 0.32
N GLU A 95 3.42 -9.97 -0.09
CA GLU A 95 3.67 -8.82 0.77
C GLU A 95 3.33 -7.51 0.05
N ILE A 96 2.94 -6.51 0.83
CA ILE A 96 2.76 -5.12 0.39
C ILE A 96 3.96 -4.33 0.92
N PRO A 97 4.49 -3.34 0.16
CA PRO A 97 5.53 -2.46 0.67
C PRO A 97 5.13 -1.75 1.95
N SER A 98 6.13 -1.39 2.74
CA SER A 98 5.97 -0.49 3.87
C SER A 98 5.52 0.89 3.39
N LEU A 99 4.28 1.24 3.73
CA LEU A 99 3.61 2.46 3.26
C LEU A 99 3.14 3.35 4.41
N GLY A 100 3.07 2.82 5.64
CA GLY A 100 2.48 3.51 6.80
C GLY A 100 3.22 4.76 7.27
N GLN A 101 4.49 4.92 6.86
CA GLN A 101 5.33 6.08 7.15
C GLN A 101 5.09 7.29 6.22
N LEU A 102 4.35 7.15 5.12
CA LEU A 102 4.15 8.24 4.16
C LEU A 102 3.19 9.31 4.71
N LYS A 103 3.72 10.50 5.03
CA LYS A 103 2.99 11.55 5.76
C LYS A 103 1.98 12.34 4.93
N LEU A 104 2.15 12.54 3.63
CA LEU A 104 1.18 13.30 2.82
C LEU A 104 0.12 12.41 2.15
N PHE A 105 0.17 11.12 2.45
CA PHE A 105 -0.57 10.10 1.73
C PHE A 105 -2.03 10.07 2.15
N ARG A 106 -2.93 10.30 1.18
CA ARG A 106 -4.38 10.44 1.40
C ARG A 106 -5.19 9.34 0.75
N HIS A 107 -4.69 8.74 -0.32
CA HIS A 107 -5.44 7.72 -1.07
C HIS A 107 -4.57 6.51 -1.39
N LEU A 108 -5.05 5.33 -1.03
CA LEU A 108 -4.38 4.07 -1.30
C LEU A 108 -5.34 3.06 -1.92
N GLU A 109 -5.02 2.60 -3.13
CA GLU A 109 -5.70 1.47 -3.77
C GLU A 109 -4.74 0.29 -3.91
N LEU A 110 -5.13 -0.85 -3.34
CA LEU A 110 -4.45 -2.12 -3.49
C LEU A 110 -5.41 -3.09 -4.19
N ILE A 111 -5.05 -3.52 -5.41
CA ILE A 111 -5.95 -4.30 -6.27
C ILE A 111 -5.24 -5.53 -6.81
N GLY A 112 -5.88 -6.70 -6.72
CA GLY A 112 -5.40 -7.91 -7.39
C GLY A 112 -4.14 -8.52 -6.77
N PHE A 113 -4.01 -8.48 -5.44
CA PHE A 113 -2.97 -9.19 -4.68
C PHE A 113 -3.46 -10.62 -4.39
N HIS A 114 -3.24 -11.54 -5.32
CA HIS A 114 -3.85 -12.87 -5.30
C HIS A 114 -3.18 -13.85 -4.35
N GLU A 115 -1.87 -13.67 -4.10
CA GLU A 115 -1.07 -14.51 -3.19
C GLU A 115 -0.90 -13.89 -1.79
N LEU A 116 -1.46 -12.70 -1.53
CA LEU A 116 -1.37 -12.03 -0.24
C LEU A 116 -2.34 -12.69 0.75
N GLU A 117 -1.79 -13.27 1.82
CA GLU A 117 -2.58 -13.95 2.85
C GLU A 117 -2.88 -13.07 4.06
N CYS A 118 -2.00 -12.10 4.37
CA CYS A 118 -2.09 -11.28 5.57
C CYS A 118 -1.57 -9.86 5.34
N ILE A 119 -2.32 -8.84 5.78
CA ILE A 119 -1.81 -7.48 5.96
C ILE A 119 -1.34 -7.35 7.40
N GLY A 120 -0.03 -7.14 7.59
CA GLY A 120 0.60 -7.16 8.91
C GLY A 120 1.60 -6.03 9.14
N PRO A 121 2.44 -6.13 10.18
CA PRO A 121 3.36 -5.06 10.60
C PRO A 121 4.28 -4.52 9.51
N THR A 122 4.69 -5.36 8.55
CA THR A 122 5.55 -4.96 7.43
C THR A 122 4.93 -3.86 6.57
N PHE A 123 3.61 -3.85 6.41
CA PHE A 123 2.87 -2.82 5.67
C PHE A 123 2.94 -1.45 6.36
N TYR A 124 3.02 -1.42 7.69
CA TYR A 124 3.02 -0.19 8.48
C TYR A 124 4.38 0.49 8.50
N GLY A 125 5.49 -0.26 8.39
CA GLY A 125 6.81 0.32 8.16
C GLY A 125 7.37 1.17 9.30
N VAL A 126 6.85 1.03 10.52
CA VAL A 126 7.28 1.85 11.66
C VAL A 126 8.28 1.09 12.54
N GLU A 127 9.44 1.71 12.76
CA GLU A 127 10.39 1.29 13.79
C GLU A 127 9.92 1.76 15.17
N VAL A 128 9.83 0.82 16.11
CA VAL A 128 9.32 1.08 17.46
C VAL A 128 10.40 1.76 18.29
N ASN A 129 10.35 3.09 18.34
CA ASN A 129 11.17 3.87 19.26
C ASN A 129 10.41 4.04 20.58
N LYS A 130 11.03 3.62 21.70
CA LYS A 130 10.40 3.38 23.01
C LYS A 130 9.70 4.60 23.68
N ASN A 131 9.74 5.79 23.08
CA ASN A 131 9.36 7.05 23.72
C ASN A 131 8.36 7.92 22.92
N ALA A 132 7.74 7.41 21.84
CA ALA A 132 6.85 8.22 21.00
C ALA A 132 5.49 7.57 20.75
N ASN A 133 4.41 8.37 20.79
CA ASN A 133 3.12 7.97 20.23
C ASN A 133 3.28 7.72 18.72
N ILE A 134 3.04 6.49 18.29
CA ILE A 134 3.20 6.09 16.89
C ILE A 134 1.87 6.28 16.17
N GLN A 135 1.89 7.09 15.11
CA GLN A 135 0.77 7.18 14.17
C GLN A 135 1.14 6.49 12.86
N VAL A 136 0.33 5.52 12.49
CA VAL A 136 0.46 4.81 11.20
C VAL A 136 -0.59 5.37 10.26
N PHE A 137 -0.18 5.77 9.05
CA PHE A 137 -1.06 6.42 8.08
C PHE A 137 -1.80 7.67 8.65
N PRO A 138 -1.07 8.68 9.15
CA PRO A 138 -1.68 9.80 9.89
C PRO A 138 -2.70 10.62 9.07
N PHE A 139 -2.57 10.65 7.74
CA PHE A 139 -3.41 11.48 6.86
C PHE A 139 -4.18 10.70 5.79
N LEU A 140 -4.15 9.36 5.84
CA LEU A 140 -4.88 8.53 4.88
C LEU A 140 -6.37 8.79 5.02
N LYS A 141 -7.04 9.15 3.92
CA LYS A 141 -8.46 9.48 3.85
C LYS A 141 -9.28 8.36 3.25
N GLU A 142 -8.74 7.68 2.25
CA GLU A 142 -9.41 6.60 1.55
C GLU A 142 -8.46 5.41 1.34
N LEU A 143 -8.97 4.22 1.68
CA LEU A 143 -8.29 2.95 1.48
C LEU A 143 -9.22 1.98 0.75
N VAL A 144 -8.72 1.42 -0.35
CA VAL A 144 -9.43 0.44 -1.16
C VAL A 144 -8.62 -0.85 -1.22
N LEU A 145 -9.26 -1.94 -0.79
CA LEU A 145 -8.78 -3.31 -0.98
C LEU A 145 -9.72 -4.01 -1.95
N TRP A 146 -9.22 -4.46 -3.10
CA TRP A 146 -10.06 -5.12 -4.09
C TRP A 146 -9.41 -6.37 -4.69
N ASN A 147 -10.18 -7.45 -4.79
CA ASN A 147 -9.82 -8.67 -5.51
C ASN A 147 -8.57 -9.32 -4.90
N MET A 148 -8.65 -9.64 -3.62
CA MET A 148 -7.60 -10.32 -2.85
C MET A 148 -8.12 -11.67 -2.36
N PRO A 149 -8.23 -12.68 -3.25
CA PRO A 149 -8.91 -13.95 -2.97
C PRO A 149 -8.33 -14.75 -1.81
N ARG A 150 -7.03 -14.61 -1.53
CA ARG A 150 -6.33 -15.32 -0.45
C ARG A 150 -6.15 -14.50 0.83
N LEU A 151 -6.56 -13.24 0.85
CA LEU A 151 -6.39 -12.41 2.03
C LEU A 151 -7.29 -12.92 3.15
N THR A 152 -6.69 -13.39 4.24
CA THR A 152 -7.39 -13.99 5.39
C THR A 152 -7.46 -13.05 6.59
N GLU A 153 -6.41 -12.25 6.81
CA GLU A 153 -6.28 -11.43 8.01
C GLU A 153 -5.73 -10.04 7.68
N TRP A 154 -6.27 -9.03 8.32
CA TRP A 154 -5.66 -7.70 8.39
C TRP A 154 -5.43 -7.33 9.85
N LYS A 155 -4.17 -7.44 10.27
CA LYS A 155 -3.74 -7.36 11.67
C LYS A 155 -3.56 -5.92 12.11
N GLU A 156 -4.06 -5.62 13.31
CA GLU A 156 -3.72 -4.43 14.05
C GLU A 156 -2.23 -4.45 14.46
N MET A 157 -1.62 -3.27 14.56
CA MET A 157 -0.29 -3.12 15.13
C MET A 157 -0.41 -2.88 16.64
N GLN A 158 0.05 -3.84 17.43
CA GLN A 158 0.09 -3.73 18.89
C GLN A 158 1.56 -3.65 19.33
N LEU A 159 1.88 -2.65 20.15
CA LEU A 159 3.16 -2.63 20.86
C LEU A 159 3.02 -3.43 22.13
N LEU A 160 3.92 -4.40 22.34
CA LEU A 160 4.06 -5.05 23.62
C LEU A 160 4.45 -3.98 24.64
N SER A 161 3.65 -3.81 25.70
CA SER A 161 3.97 -2.95 26.82
C SER A 161 5.30 -3.40 27.44
N THR A 162 6.38 -2.68 27.18
CA THR A 162 7.67 -2.92 27.85
C THR A 162 7.67 -2.15 29.17
N GLY A 163 6.89 -2.60 30.15
CA GLY A 163 6.88 -2.00 31.48
C GLY A 163 5.92 -2.71 32.43
N ASN A 164 6.45 -3.20 33.56
CA ASN A 164 5.67 -3.79 34.66
C ASN A 164 4.83 -2.75 35.42
N ASP A 165 5.03 -1.46 35.17
CA ASP A 165 4.22 -0.38 35.72
C ASP A 165 3.30 0.13 34.63
N GLY A 166 2.00 -0.21 34.69
CA GLY A 166 0.97 0.07 33.67
C GLY A 166 0.65 1.54 33.39
N ARG A 167 1.66 2.43 33.36
CA ARG A 167 1.54 3.88 33.17
C ARG A 167 2.13 4.42 31.86
N ASP A 168 3.01 3.68 31.18
CA ASP A 168 3.52 4.08 29.86
C ASP A 168 3.06 3.11 28.76
N ARG A 169 1.78 3.18 28.42
CA ARG A 169 1.28 2.54 27.19
C ARG A 169 1.71 3.41 26.01
N VAL A 170 2.74 3.00 25.28
CA VAL A 170 2.99 3.56 23.94
C VAL A 170 1.80 3.17 23.07
N GLY A 171 0.87 4.12 22.86
CA GLY A 171 -0.30 3.90 22.04
C GLY A 171 0.07 3.93 20.57
N VAL A 172 -0.20 2.86 19.84
CA VAL A 172 -0.23 2.91 18.38
C VAL A 172 -1.63 3.33 17.96
N ARG A 173 -1.70 4.42 17.21
CA ARG A 173 -2.93 4.89 16.60
C ARG A 173 -2.84 4.66 15.10
N MET A 174 -3.63 3.73 14.60
CA MET A 174 -3.67 3.39 13.19
C MET A 174 -4.79 4.14 12.49
N PHE A 175 -4.51 4.67 11.31
CA PHE A 175 -5.52 5.29 10.43
C PHE A 175 -6.35 6.41 11.10
N PRO A 176 -5.75 7.34 11.87
CA PRO A 176 -6.50 8.34 12.64
C PRO A 176 -7.34 9.29 11.77
N GLY A 177 -7.06 9.38 10.48
CA GLY A 177 -7.73 10.27 9.53
C GLY A 177 -8.60 9.57 8.49
N LEU A 178 -8.74 8.24 8.53
CA LEU A 178 -9.42 7.46 7.49
C LEU A 178 -10.92 7.71 7.50
N GLU A 179 -11.44 8.21 6.38
CA GLU A 179 -12.84 8.58 6.20
C GLU A 179 -13.61 7.53 5.38
N LYS A 180 -12.92 6.85 4.46
CA LYS A 180 -13.51 5.89 3.53
C LYS A 180 -12.72 4.59 3.50
N LEU A 181 -13.40 3.49 3.75
CA LEU A 181 -12.84 2.15 3.61
C LEU A 181 -13.72 1.33 2.66
N ARG A 182 -13.13 0.88 1.56
CA ARG A 182 -13.79 0.00 0.61
C ARG A 182 -13.06 -1.32 0.53
N ILE A 183 -13.76 -2.41 0.78
CA ILE A 183 -13.21 -3.77 0.69
C ILE A 183 -14.13 -4.56 -0.22
N SER A 184 -13.62 -5.09 -1.31
CA SER A 184 -14.44 -5.86 -2.25
C SER A 184 -13.74 -7.09 -2.79
N ASN A 185 -14.47 -8.19 -2.97
CA ASN A 185 -13.95 -9.45 -3.50
C ASN A 185 -12.69 -9.94 -2.74
N CYS A 186 -12.76 -9.92 -1.41
CA CYS A 186 -11.81 -10.48 -0.44
C CYS A 186 -12.54 -11.57 0.38
N PRO A 187 -12.92 -12.70 -0.25
CA PRO A 187 -13.87 -13.66 0.31
C PRO A 187 -13.39 -14.37 1.57
N LEU A 188 -12.07 -14.50 1.77
CA LEU A 188 -11.47 -15.20 2.90
C LEU A 188 -11.14 -14.29 4.09
N LEU A 189 -11.30 -12.97 3.95
CA LEU A 189 -10.92 -12.01 4.98
C LEU A 189 -11.85 -12.16 6.18
N LYS A 190 -11.26 -12.40 7.36
CA LYS A 190 -12.01 -12.69 8.60
C LYS A 190 -12.10 -11.49 9.53
N SER A 191 -11.07 -10.64 9.55
CA SER A 191 -10.93 -9.55 10.49
C SER A 191 -10.13 -8.39 9.92
N ILE A 192 -10.46 -7.19 10.38
CA ILE A 192 -9.77 -5.93 10.06
C ILE A 192 -9.49 -5.16 11.35
N PRO A 193 -8.54 -4.20 11.37
CA PRO A 193 -8.32 -3.33 12.52
C PRO A 193 -9.60 -2.56 12.89
N ASN A 194 -9.74 -2.15 14.15
CA ASN A 194 -10.95 -1.47 14.63
C ASN A 194 -10.72 0.00 15.06
N GLN A 195 -9.53 0.54 14.80
CA GLN A 195 -9.09 1.88 15.21
C GLN A 195 -9.50 3.01 14.22
N PHE A 196 -10.55 2.81 13.44
CA PHE A 196 -10.98 3.79 12.42
C PHE A 196 -11.83 4.92 13.03
N GLU A 197 -11.21 5.86 13.72
CA GLU A 197 -11.91 6.90 14.48
C GLU A 197 -12.72 7.90 13.64
N MET A 198 -12.31 8.13 12.40
CA MET A 198 -12.89 9.15 11.51
C MET A 198 -13.69 8.55 10.35
N LEU A 199 -13.96 7.25 10.38
CA LEU A 199 -14.62 6.54 9.29
C LEU A 199 -16.06 7.06 9.12
N ARG A 200 -16.47 7.24 7.87
CA ARG A 200 -17.80 7.74 7.50
C ARG A 200 -18.46 6.88 6.44
N GLU A 201 -17.64 6.26 5.59
CA GLU A 201 -18.10 5.40 4.51
C GLU A 201 -17.39 4.05 4.62
N LEU A 202 -18.16 3.00 4.94
CA LEU A 202 -17.70 1.62 4.89
C LEU A 202 -18.48 0.89 3.79
N SER A 203 -17.77 0.43 2.76
CA SER A 203 -18.35 -0.36 1.67
C SER A 203 -17.68 -1.73 1.64
N ILE A 204 -18.51 -2.77 1.78
CA ILE A 204 -18.07 -4.17 1.80
C ILE A 204 -18.94 -4.93 0.82
N HIS A 205 -18.31 -5.56 -0.17
CA HIS A 205 -19.01 -6.28 -1.23
C HIS A 205 -18.29 -7.58 -1.58
N GLY A 206 -19.00 -8.71 -1.57
CA GLY A 206 -18.41 -9.99 -1.94
C GLY A 206 -17.43 -10.52 -0.91
N ASN A 207 -17.59 -10.14 0.38
CA ASN A 207 -16.73 -10.57 1.49
C ASN A 207 -17.57 -11.29 2.54
N GLN A 208 -18.13 -12.44 2.18
CA GLN A 208 -19.11 -13.16 2.99
C GLN A 208 -18.67 -13.32 4.45
N ILE A 209 -17.44 -13.80 4.70
CA ILE A 209 -16.96 -14.04 6.07
C ILE A 209 -16.86 -12.75 6.88
N LEU A 210 -16.29 -11.71 6.27
CA LEU A 210 -16.11 -10.42 6.93
C LEU A 210 -17.46 -9.76 7.21
N GLU A 211 -18.41 -9.82 6.27
CA GLU A 211 -19.76 -9.22 6.41
C GLU A 211 -20.51 -9.75 7.65
N PHE A 212 -20.32 -11.02 8.03
CA PHE A 212 -20.91 -11.58 9.26
C PHE A 212 -20.22 -11.13 10.56
N GLY A 213 -18.98 -10.64 10.50
CA GLY A 213 -18.14 -10.39 11.69
C GLY A 213 -18.04 -8.92 12.14
N ILE A 214 -18.59 -7.95 11.40
CA ILE A 214 -18.31 -6.51 11.61
C ILE A 214 -19.41 -5.77 12.40
N GLU A 215 -20.21 -6.47 13.20
CA GLU A 215 -21.27 -5.83 14.01
C GLU A 215 -20.73 -4.65 14.85
N VAL A 216 -19.48 -4.70 15.31
CA VAL A 216 -18.87 -3.65 16.14
C VAL A 216 -18.43 -2.39 15.37
N LEU A 217 -18.06 -2.47 14.08
CA LEU A 217 -17.69 -1.26 13.31
C LEU A 217 -18.91 -0.55 12.73
N LEU A 218 -19.97 -1.30 12.41
CA LEU A 218 -21.23 -0.73 11.94
C LEU A 218 -21.99 0.00 13.04
N LEU A 219 -21.82 -0.37 14.31
CA LEU A 219 -22.46 0.30 15.45
C LEU A 219 -21.85 1.67 15.82
N LYS A 220 -20.74 2.07 15.18
CA LYS A 220 -20.06 3.35 15.46
C LYS A 220 -20.34 4.45 14.43
N HIS A 221 -21.12 4.16 13.39
CA HIS A 221 -21.43 5.06 12.27
C HIS A 221 -22.90 4.95 11.85
#